data_AF-E7GEI4-F1
#
_entry.id   AF-E7GEI4-F1
#
_cell.length_a   1.000
_cell.length_b   1.000
_cell.length_c   1.000
_cell.angle_alpha   90.00
_cell.angle_beta   90.00
_cell.angle_gamma   90.00
#
_symmetry.space_group_name_H-M   'P 1'
#
loop_
_entity.id
_entity.type
_entity.pdbx_description
1 polymer ?
#
loop_
_entity_poly.entity_id
_entity_poly.type
_entity_poly.pdbx_seq_one_letter_code
_entity_poly.pdbx_strand_id
1 'polypeptide(L)'
;MNYMCKKLDELRSLYVLGDYEKTSANLMKKVEWNDIPVKIEVILDRLGIPFNKKEFTQSEAELKQNNIKVGVQGMVHVEKDNIEIFYNSTYQGKRATKHKISFTLAHELSHSILHANEIDTN
;
A
#
# COMPACT_ATOMS: atom_id res chain seq x y z
N MET A 1 5.12 -27.02 9.33
CA MET A 1 4.29 -26.02 10.02
C MET A 1 4.51 -24.71 9.31
N ASN A 2 3.56 -24.29 8.46
CA ASN A 2 3.60 -22.97 7.85
C ASN A 2 3.50 -21.94 8.97
N TYR A 3 4.55 -21.15 9.16
CA TYR A 3 4.48 -19.92 9.92
C TYR A 3 3.60 -18.95 9.14
N MET A 4 2.27 -19.14 9.23
CA MET A 4 1.35 -18.22 8.59
C MET A 4 1.45 -16.88 9.31
N CYS A 5 1.84 -15.90 8.51
CA CYS A 5 2.09 -14.53 8.92
C CYS A 5 0.73 -13.89 9.28
N LYS A 6 0.51 -13.59 10.57
CA LYS A 6 -0.79 -13.15 11.11
C LYS A 6 -1.33 -11.89 10.44
N LYS A 7 -0.46 -10.94 10.08
CA LYS A 7 -0.86 -9.66 9.48
C LYS A 7 -1.19 -9.81 8.01
N LEU A 8 -0.44 -10.65 7.30
CA LEU A 8 -0.78 -11.02 5.92
C LEU A 8 -2.11 -11.79 5.88
N ASP A 9 -2.34 -12.73 6.80
CA ASP A 9 -3.62 -13.43 6.91
C ASP A 9 -4.80 -12.49 7.15
N GLU A 10 -4.60 -11.50 8.02
CA GLU A 10 -5.60 -10.48 8.31
C GLU A 10 -5.93 -9.66 7.05
N LEU A 11 -4.93 -9.18 6.31
CA LEU A 11 -5.17 -8.44 5.07
C LEU A 11 -5.80 -9.31 3.99
N ARG A 12 -5.35 -10.56 3.84
CA ARG A 12 -5.91 -11.52 2.91
C ARG A 12 -7.38 -11.79 3.20
N SER A 13 -7.77 -11.87 4.47
CA SER A 13 -9.17 -12.08 4.86
C SER A 13 -10.11 -10.99 4.38
N LEU A 14 -9.59 -9.80 4.04
CA LEU A 14 -10.36 -8.70 3.48
C LEU A 14 -10.63 -8.88 1.98
N TYR A 15 -9.74 -9.56 1.27
CA TYR A 15 -9.76 -9.70 -0.18
C TYR A 15 -10.87 -10.63 -0.65
N VAL A 16 -11.62 -10.19 -1.66
CA VAL A 16 -12.59 -11.02 -2.39
C VAL A 16 -12.19 -11.03 -3.85
N LEU A 17 -11.86 -12.21 -4.37
CA LEU A 17 -11.39 -12.38 -5.73
C LEU A 17 -12.38 -11.80 -6.75
N GLY A 18 -11.94 -10.80 -7.51
CA GLY A 18 -12.73 -10.13 -8.54
C GLY A 18 -13.80 -9.15 -8.04
N ASP A 19 -13.97 -8.98 -6.72
CA ASP A 19 -14.97 -8.10 -6.11
C ASP A 19 -14.30 -7.01 -5.26
N TYR A 20 -13.88 -5.95 -5.95
CA TYR A 20 -13.17 -4.82 -5.35
C TYR A 20 -14.08 -3.95 -4.46
N GLU A 21 -15.38 -3.87 -4.77
CA GLU A 21 -16.35 -3.14 -3.93
C GLU A 21 -16.51 -3.84 -2.58
N LYS A 22 -16.68 -5.16 -2.59
CA LYS A 22 -16.77 -5.94 -1.35
C LYS A 22 -15.45 -5.98 -0.58
N THR A 23 -14.32 -6.04 -1.27
CA THR A 23 -12.99 -5.90 -0.65
C THR A 23 -12.86 -4.56 0.08
N SER A 24 -13.27 -3.47 -0.57
CA SER A 24 -13.32 -2.14 0.04
C SER A 24 -14.27 -2.13 1.25
N ALA A 25 -15.48 -2.66 1.12
CA ALA A 25 -16.44 -2.72 2.22
C ALA A 25 -15.91 -3.52 3.43
N ASN A 26 -15.23 -4.65 3.19
CA ASN A 26 -14.58 -5.44 4.24
C ASN A 26 -13.51 -4.63 4.97
N LEU A 27 -12.66 -3.91 4.22
CA LEU A 27 -11.65 -3.02 4.78
C LEU A 27 -12.28 -1.93 5.65
N MET A 28 -13.28 -1.22 5.12
CA MET A 28 -13.95 -0.13 5.83
C MET A 28 -14.64 -0.63 7.11
N LYS A 29 -15.26 -1.80 7.06
CA LYS A 29 -15.84 -2.47 8.25
C LYS A 29 -14.77 -2.84 9.27
N LYS A 30 -13.66 -3.43 8.82
CA LYS A 30 -12.55 -3.87 9.69
C LYS A 30 -11.94 -2.73 10.47
N VAL A 31 -11.74 -1.59 9.81
CA VAL A 31 -11.20 -0.39 10.43
C VAL A 31 -12.29 0.51 11.03
N GLU A 32 -13.54 0.06 11.12
CA GLU A 32 -14.67 0.83 11.68
C GLU A 32 -14.77 2.26 11.11
N TRP A 33 -14.73 2.39 9.79
CA TRP A 33 -14.76 3.68 9.10
C TRP A 33 -16.02 3.83 8.25
N ASN A 34 -16.80 4.88 8.54
CA ASN A 34 -18.03 5.22 7.83
C ASN A 34 -18.05 6.65 7.27
N ASP A 35 -17.01 7.45 7.54
CA ASP A 35 -17.00 8.88 7.21
C ASP A 35 -16.47 9.17 5.79
N ILE A 36 -16.97 10.24 5.17
CA ILE A 36 -16.46 10.77 3.91
C ILE A 36 -16.06 12.24 4.16
N PRO A 37 -14.84 12.69 3.76
CA PRO A 37 -13.85 11.97 2.97
C PRO A 37 -13.05 10.94 3.78
N VAL A 38 -12.64 9.87 3.09
CA VAL A 38 -11.75 8.83 3.65
C VAL A 38 -10.39 9.43 4.01
N LYS A 39 -9.91 9.15 5.22
CA LYS A 39 -8.56 9.53 5.67
C LYS A 39 -7.67 8.28 5.70
N ILE A 40 -6.93 8.08 4.62
CA ILE A 40 -6.15 6.85 4.41
C ILE A 40 -5.08 6.66 5.50
N GLU A 41 -4.49 7.74 6.00
CA GLU A 41 -3.50 7.69 7.08
C GLU A 41 -4.09 7.04 8.34
N VAL A 42 -5.35 7.36 8.67
CA VAL A 42 -6.05 6.77 9.83
C VAL A 42 -6.39 5.30 9.60
N ILE A 43 -6.73 4.93 8.36
CA ILE A 43 -6.95 3.52 8.00
C ILE A 43 -5.65 2.73 8.19
N LEU A 44 -4.52 3.25 7.70
CA LEU A 44 -3.21 2.62 7.84
C LEU A 44 -2.79 2.49 9.30
N ASP A 45 -3.01 3.54 10.11
CA ASP A 45 -2.77 3.49 11.56
C ASP A 45 -3.60 2.41 12.25
N ARG A 46 -4.89 2.28 11.91
CA ARG A 46 -5.79 1.25 12.47
C ARG A 46 -5.41 -0.17 12.05
N LEU A 47 -4.82 -0.34 10.86
CA LEU A 47 -4.24 -1.61 10.40
C LEU A 47 -2.83 -1.86 10.95
N GLY A 48 -2.27 -0.88 11.68
CA GLY A 48 -0.89 -0.91 12.16
C GLY A 48 0.14 -1.02 11.03
N ILE A 49 -0.14 -0.50 9.83
CA ILE A 49 0.77 -0.49 8.68
C ILE A 49 1.54 0.84 8.71
N PRO A 50 2.86 0.83 9.00
CA PRO A 50 3.66 2.03 8.96
C PRO A 50 3.70 2.61 7.54
N PHE A 51 3.65 3.93 7.45
CA PHE A 51 3.83 4.64 6.20
C PHE A 51 4.83 5.77 6.34
N ASN A 52 5.87 5.75 5.50
CA ASN A 52 7.01 6.65 5.64
C ASN A 52 7.31 7.40 4.34
N LYS A 53 7.71 8.66 4.49
CA LYS A 53 8.23 9.43 3.36
C LYS A 53 9.57 8.84 2.92
N LYS A 54 9.76 8.63 1.62
CA LYS A 54 11.03 8.20 1.02
C LYS A 54 11.28 8.96 -0.28
N GLU A 55 12.52 9.40 -0.48
CA GLU A 55 12.96 9.93 -1.77
C GLU A 55 13.50 8.76 -2.62
N PHE A 56 12.99 8.60 -3.83
CA PHE A 56 13.31 7.45 -4.69
C PHE A 56 14.40 7.77 -5.74
N THR A 57 15.19 8.82 -5.52
CA THR A 57 16.15 9.33 -6.51
C THR A 57 17.13 8.27 -7.01
N GLN A 58 17.61 7.39 -6.14
CA GLN A 58 18.51 6.30 -6.52
C GLN A 58 17.81 5.28 -7.42
N SER A 59 16.65 4.76 -6.99
CA SER A 59 15.87 3.79 -7.76
C SER A 59 15.43 4.35 -9.12
N GLU A 60 15.05 5.63 -9.17
CA GLU A 60 14.73 6.31 -10.44
C GLU A 60 15.96 6.49 -11.34
N ALA A 61 17.16 6.70 -10.78
CA ALA A 61 18.39 6.77 -11.55
C ALA A 61 18.74 5.40 -12.17
N GLU A 62 18.58 4.32 -11.41
CA GLU A 62 18.78 2.94 -11.87
C GLU A 62 17.76 2.57 -12.97
N LEU A 63 16.49 2.94 -12.82
CA LEU A 63 15.47 2.74 -13.84
C LEU A 63 15.79 3.49 -15.15
N LYS A 64 16.29 4.74 -15.04
CA LYS A 64 16.72 5.52 -16.21
C LYS A 64 17.89 4.88 -16.96
N GLN A 65 18.84 4.26 -16.26
CA GLN A 65 19.93 3.50 -16.89
C GLN A 65 19.40 2.33 -17.73
N ASN A 66 18.23 1.79 -17.36
CA ASN A 66 17.53 0.73 -18.08
C ASN A 66 16.52 1.27 -19.12
N ASN A 67 16.64 2.53 -19.55
CA ASN A 67 15.71 3.22 -20.46
C ASN A 67 14.25 3.30 -19.96
N ILE A 68 13.99 3.09 -18.67
CA ILE A 68 12.66 3.23 -18.07
C ILE A 68 12.54 4.64 -17.48
N LYS A 69 11.73 5.49 -18.11
CA LYS A 69 11.49 6.87 -17.67
C LYS A 69 10.21 6.99 -16.85
N VAL A 70 10.20 6.38 -15.66
CA VAL A 70 9.08 6.47 -14.71
C VAL A 70 9.52 7.14 -13.41
N GLY A 71 8.61 7.89 -12.81
CA GLY A 71 8.79 8.40 -11.45
C GLY A 71 8.13 7.45 -10.45
N VAL A 72 8.84 7.10 -9.38
CA VAL A 72 8.32 6.22 -8.34
C VAL A 72 7.52 7.05 -7.35
N GLN A 73 6.22 6.76 -7.25
CA GLN A 73 5.30 7.48 -6.37
C GLN A 73 5.19 6.82 -5.00
N GLY A 74 5.20 5.49 -4.97
CA GLY A 74 5.10 4.70 -3.75
C GLY A 74 5.77 3.34 -3.92
N MET A 75 5.86 2.62 -2.81
CA MET A 75 6.39 1.26 -2.77
C MET A 75 5.86 0.56 -1.52
N VAL A 76 5.43 -0.70 -1.66
CA VAL A 76 5.23 -1.60 -0.51
C VAL A 76 6.51 -2.40 -0.28
N HIS A 77 6.94 -2.48 0.97
CA HIS A 77 7.91 -3.47 1.42
C HIS A 77 7.19 -4.54 2.26
N VAL A 78 7.35 -5.81 1.86
CA VAL A 78 6.82 -6.95 2.61
C VAL A 78 7.97 -7.89 2.96
N GLU A 79 8.13 -8.18 4.25
CA GLU A 79 9.04 -9.19 4.76
C GLU A 79 8.33 -9.99 5.88
N LYS A 80 7.92 -11.23 5.58
CA LYS A 80 7.08 -12.04 6.48
C LYS A 80 5.82 -11.25 6.89
N ASP A 81 5.65 -11.00 8.19
CA ASP A 81 4.54 -10.21 8.75
C ASP A 81 4.74 -8.69 8.71
N ASN A 82 5.94 -8.23 8.33
CA ASN A 82 6.23 -6.82 8.26
C ASN A 82 5.76 -6.27 6.92
N ILE A 83 4.83 -5.32 6.98
CA ILE A 83 4.30 -4.60 5.82
C ILE A 83 4.49 -3.13 6.12
N GLU A 84 5.21 -2.45 5.24
CA GLU A 84 5.49 -1.01 5.31
C GLU A 84 5.25 -0.36 3.96
N ILE A 85 4.65 0.84 3.98
CA ILE A 85 4.40 1.62 2.77
C ILE A 85 5.33 2.82 2.74
N PHE A 86 5.99 3.04 1.61
CA PHE A 86 6.75 4.24 1.35
C PHE A 86 6.05 5.09 0.32
N TYR A 87 6.06 6.41 0.50
CA TYR A 87 5.52 7.36 -0.48
C TYR A 87 6.51 8.49 -0.77
N ASN A 88 6.48 8.95 -2.01
CA ASN A 88 7.27 10.08 -2.45
C ASN A 88 6.55 11.38 -2.11
N SER A 89 7.25 12.28 -1.43
CA SER A 89 6.72 13.62 -1.15
C SER A 89 6.88 14.60 -2.31
N THR A 90 7.61 14.18 -3.34
CA THR A 90 7.82 14.92 -4.58
C THR A 90 7.30 14.13 -5.78
N TYR A 91 6.85 14.84 -6.80
CA TYR A 91 6.43 14.28 -8.06
C TYR A 91 6.88 15.19 -9.20
N GLN A 92 7.68 14.65 -10.12
CA GLN A 92 8.25 15.42 -11.24
C GLN A 92 8.98 16.70 -10.79
N GLY A 93 9.71 16.62 -9.67
CA GLY A 93 10.46 17.76 -9.10
C GLY A 93 9.60 18.80 -8.38
N LYS A 94 8.30 18.57 -8.20
CA LYS A 94 7.40 19.44 -7.42
C LYS A 94 6.91 18.73 -6.18
N ARG A 95 6.56 19.48 -5.12
CA ARG A 95 5.92 18.91 -3.92
C ARG A 95 4.59 18.23 -4.30
N ALA A 96 4.42 16.99 -3.89
CA ALA A 96 3.17 16.25 -4.09
C ALA A 96 2.03 16.91 -3.29
N THR A 97 0.84 16.96 -3.89
CA THR A 97 -0.36 17.43 -3.18
C THR A 97 -0.79 16.40 -2.14
N LYS A 98 -1.50 16.83 -1.09
CA LYS A 98 -2.08 15.90 -0.11
C LYS A 98 -2.94 14.83 -0.78
N HIS A 99 -3.78 15.23 -1.73
CA HIS A 99 -4.62 14.29 -2.49
C HIS A 99 -3.79 13.23 -3.22
N LYS A 100 -2.66 13.63 -3.83
CA LYS A 100 -1.79 12.68 -4.55
C LYS A 100 -1.10 11.71 -3.59
N ILE A 101 -0.69 12.18 -2.41
CA ILE A 101 -0.14 11.33 -1.35
C ILE A 101 -1.21 10.34 -0.87
N SER A 102 -2.42 10.83 -0.56
CA SER A 102 -3.50 9.96 -0.09
C SER A 102 -3.88 8.88 -1.13
N PHE A 103 -3.92 9.26 -2.42
CA PHE A 103 -4.15 8.29 -3.50
C PHE A 103 -3.03 7.24 -3.59
N THR A 104 -1.77 7.67 -3.46
CA THR A 104 -0.62 6.77 -3.49
C THR A 104 -0.68 5.78 -2.31
N LEU A 105 -0.95 6.27 -1.10
CA LEU A 105 -1.09 5.41 0.09
C LEU A 105 -2.22 4.38 -0.07
N ALA A 106 -3.36 4.79 -0.64
CA ALA A 106 -4.49 3.87 -0.89
C ALA A 106 -4.14 2.81 -1.96
N HIS A 107 -3.39 3.21 -2.98
CA HIS A 107 -2.88 2.32 -4.01
C HIS A 107 -1.91 1.28 -3.44
N GLU A 108 -0.94 1.70 -2.63
CA GLU A 108 0.02 0.79 -1.99
C GLU A 108 -0.66 -0.12 -0.92
N LEU A 109 -1.71 0.37 -0.23
CA LEU A 109 -2.53 -0.49 0.62
C LEU A 109 -3.21 -1.60 -0.19
N SER A 110 -3.74 -1.25 -1.36
CA SER A 110 -4.35 -2.24 -2.26
C SER A 110 -3.32 -3.28 -2.73
N HIS A 111 -2.10 -2.85 -3.05
CA HIS A 111 -0.99 -3.76 -3.35
C HIS A 111 -0.66 -4.69 -2.17
N SER A 112 -0.68 -4.17 -0.95
CA SER A 112 -0.42 -4.97 0.26
C SER A 112 -1.45 -6.10 0.43
N ILE A 113 -2.74 -5.80 0.20
CA ILE A 113 -3.83 -6.79 0.27
C ILE A 113 -3.68 -7.85 -0.83
N LEU A 114 -3.36 -7.43 -2.06
CA LEU A 114 -3.14 -8.35 -3.19
C LEU A 114 -1.93 -9.26 -2.95
N HIS A 115 -0.81 -8.69 -2.51
CA HIS A 115 0.40 -9.45 -2.22
C HIS A 115 0.18 -10.49 -1.13
N ALA A 116 -0.58 -10.15 -0.08
CA ALA A 116 -0.96 -11.09 0.97
C ALA A 116 -1.77 -12.28 0.44
N ASN A 117 -2.53 -12.09 -0.64
CA ASN A 117 -3.25 -13.17 -1.30
C ASN A 117 -2.34 -14.04 -2.18
N GLU A 118 -1.31 -13.47 -2.82
CA GLU A 118 -0.39 -14.19 -3.72
C GLU A 118 0.61 -15.10 -2.99
N ILE A 119 1.06 -14.72 -1.78
CA ILE A 119 2.08 -15.48 -1.03
C ILE A 119 1.65 -16.92 -0.72
N ASP A 120 0.35 -17.20 -0.54
CA ASP A 120 -0.15 -18.54 -0.18
C ASP A 120 -0.59 -19.36 -1.42
N THR A 121 -0.51 -18.78 -2.63
CA THR A 121 -0.81 -19.47 -3.89
C THR A 121 0.41 -20.13 -4.55
N ASN A 122 1.61 -19.97 -3.97
CA ASN A 122 2.86 -20.61 -4.39
C ASN A 122 3.42 -21.51 -3.29
#